data_AF-A0AAV0EIF6-F1
#
_entry.id   AF-A0AAV0EIF6-F1
#
_cell.length_a   1.000
_cell.length_b   1.000
_cell.length_c   1.000
_cell.angle_alpha   90.00
_cell.angle_beta   90.00
_cell.angle_gamma   90.00
#
_symmetry.space_group_name_H-M   'P 1'
#
loop_
_entity.id
_entity.type
_entity.pdbx_description
1 polymer ?
#
loop_
_entity_poly.entity_id
_entity_poly.type
_entity_poly.pdbx_seq_one_letter_code
_entity_poly.pdbx_strand_id
1 'polypeptide(L)'
;MENLISMVNRLQRACTALGDHGEDGGLPTLWEALPSIAVVGGQSSGKSSVLESIVGKDFLPRGSGIVTRRPLVLQLHRIDESREYAEFGHLQRKKFTDFAAVRKEITDETDRETGRSKTISSVPIYLSIYSPNVVNLTLVDLPGLTKVAVDGQPESVVHDIENMVRSYIEKPNCIILAISPANQDLATSDAIKISREVDPKGERTFGVLTKIDLMDKGTDAVEILEGRAYRLPHPWIGVVNRSQADINKNVDMIAARRREREYFSSTPEYKHLAHRMGSEHLGKVLSKHLESVIKSRIPSLQSFINKTIIDLEMELSRLGKPIATDAGGKLYMIMEICRFFDGNFKEHLDGVRPGGDKVYNVFDNQLPAALKRLQFDKHLSMENVRKLITEADGYQPHLIAPEQGYRRLIESSVISIKGPAEASVDAVHAILKDLVHKAVSETAELKQYPSLRVEVSNAAIESLERMRDESKKATLQLVEMECSYLTVDFFRKLPQDIEKGGNPTHSIFDRYNDSYLRRIGSNVLSYVNMVCASLRNSIPKSIVYCQVREAKRSLLDHFFAELGKKEGSQLGRLLDEDPAIMQRRLSLAKRLELYRAAQTEIDSVAWSK
;
A
#
# COMPACT_ATOMS: atom_id res chain seq x y z
N MET A 1 23.18 24.63 16.82
CA MET A 1 23.98 23.46 17.23
C MET A 1 23.25 22.61 18.28
N GLU A 2 22.70 23.18 19.36
CA GLU A 2 21.79 22.47 20.30
C GLU A 2 20.56 21.80 19.65
N ASN A 3 20.18 22.25 18.44
CA ASN A 3 19.04 21.73 17.65
C ASN A 3 19.17 20.27 17.20
N LEU A 4 20.39 19.74 17.01
CA LEU A 4 20.59 18.40 16.43
C LEU A 4 20.11 17.27 17.34
N ILE A 5 20.44 17.36 18.63
CA ILE A 5 20.04 16.35 19.62
C ILE A 5 18.54 16.48 19.91
N SER A 6 18.02 17.71 19.94
CA SER A 6 16.57 17.96 20.06
C SER A 6 15.78 17.35 18.90
N MET A 7 16.29 17.48 17.67
CA MET A 7 15.72 16.85 16.48
C MET A 7 15.69 15.32 16.62
N VAL A 8 16.81 14.68 16.97
CA VAL A 8 16.86 13.22 17.20
C VAL A 8 15.86 12.79 18.27
N ASN A 9 15.71 13.55 19.36
CA ASN A 9 14.76 13.25 20.42
C ASN A 9 13.30 13.38 19.96
N ARG A 10 12.98 14.34 19.09
CA ARG A 10 11.64 14.44 18.45
C ARG A 10 11.37 13.24 17.56
N LEU A 11 12.33 12.85 16.72
CA LEU A 11 12.21 11.67 15.85
C LEU A 11 11.99 10.39 16.66
N GLN A 12 12.79 10.19 17.71
CA GLN A 12 12.67 9.08 18.64
C GLN A 12 11.26 9.02 19.28
N ARG A 13 10.75 10.15 19.79
CA ARG A 13 9.40 10.21 20.37
C ARG A 13 8.30 9.91 19.36
N ALA A 14 8.43 10.39 18.13
CA ALA A 14 7.47 10.11 17.06
C ALA A 14 7.45 8.62 16.71
N CYS A 15 8.62 8.00 16.54
CA CYS A 15 8.74 6.55 16.30
C CYS A 15 8.11 5.76 17.45
N THR A 16 8.30 6.26 18.67
CA THR A 16 7.78 5.62 19.88
C THR A 16 6.26 5.60 19.95
N ALA A 17 5.62 6.71 19.61
CA ALA A 17 4.18 6.83 19.62
C ALA A 17 3.50 5.95 18.55
N LEU A 18 4.21 5.62 17.46
CA LEU A 18 3.71 4.77 16.38
C LEU A 18 4.08 3.29 16.52
N GLY A 19 4.80 2.89 17.58
CA GLY A 19 5.25 1.51 17.76
C GLY A 19 6.34 1.08 16.77
N ASP A 20 7.02 2.03 16.12
CA ASP A 20 8.13 1.79 15.17
C ASP A 20 9.44 1.51 15.93
N HIS A 21 9.39 0.57 16.90
CA HIS A 21 10.50 0.21 17.81
C HIS A 21 11.33 -0.98 17.34
N GLY A 22 11.00 -1.56 16.18
CA GLY A 22 11.70 -2.70 15.60
C GLY A 22 11.15 -4.08 15.99
N GLU A 23 10.00 -4.16 16.67
CA GLU A 23 9.46 -5.46 17.14
C GLU A 23 8.62 -6.22 16.09
N ASP A 24 8.21 -5.60 14.96
CA ASP A 24 7.20 -6.22 14.06
C ASP A 24 7.46 -6.11 12.53
N GLY A 25 8.71 -5.99 12.07
CA GLY A 25 8.97 -6.01 10.63
C GLY A 25 10.43 -6.19 10.22
N GLY A 26 10.69 -7.02 9.22
CA GLY A 26 12.04 -7.29 8.67
C GLY A 26 12.73 -6.14 7.93
N LEU A 27 12.31 -4.89 8.17
CA LEU A 27 12.94 -3.67 7.63
C LEU A 27 13.46 -2.82 8.79
N PRO A 28 14.65 -2.19 8.68
CA PRO A 28 15.17 -1.32 9.71
C PRO A 28 14.17 -0.20 10.02
N THR A 29 13.88 0.06 11.29
CA THR A 29 12.97 1.14 11.67
C THR A 29 13.71 2.48 11.72
N LEU A 30 12.99 3.60 11.63
CA LEU A 30 13.63 4.91 11.78
C LEU A 30 14.31 5.03 13.16
N TRP A 31 13.72 4.40 14.19
CA TRP A 31 14.30 4.31 15.53
C TRP A 31 15.70 3.69 15.54
N GLU A 32 15.91 2.57 14.83
CA GLU A 32 17.21 1.87 14.78
C GLU A 32 18.29 2.67 14.05
N ALA A 33 17.89 3.54 13.13
CA ALA A 33 18.82 4.40 12.41
C ALA A 33 19.33 5.56 13.29
N LEU A 34 18.63 5.93 14.37
CA LEU A 34 18.99 7.07 15.21
C LEU A 34 20.13 6.75 16.20
N PRO A 35 21.12 7.64 16.37
CA PRO A 35 22.19 7.44 17.35
C PRO A 35 21.67 7.44 18.79
N SER A 36 22.20 6.54 19.62
CA SER A 36 21.87 6.44 21.04
C SER A 36 23.09 6.08 21.88
N ILE A 37 23.04 6.30 23.19
CA ILE A 37 24.10 5.91 24.13
C ILE A 37 23.52 4.86 25.08
N ALA A 38 24.03 3.63 25.03
CA ALA A 38 23.64 2.56 25.95
C ALA A 38 24.63 2.45 27.12
N VAL A 39 24.10 2.42 28.34
CA VAL A 39 24.89 2.30 29.56
C VAL A 39 25.01 0.82 29.94
N VAL A 40 26.22 0.28 29.92
CA VAL A 40 26.50 -1.13 30.18
C VAL A 40 27.42 -1.26 31.38
N GLY A 41 27.13 -2.23 32.25
CA GLY A 41 27.81 -2.38 33.53
C GLY A 41 27.29 -3.55 34.33
N GLY A 42 28.17 -4.22 35.06
CA GLY A 42 27.76 -5.21 36.05
C GLY A 42 26.80 -4.65 37.11
N GLN A 43 26.11 -5.53 37.82
CA GLN A 43 25.33 -5.13 38.99
C GLN A 43 26.24 -4.39 39.98
N SER A 44 25.74 -3.28 40.56
CA SER A 44 26.51 -2.47 41.53
C SER A 44 27.79 -1.80 40.99
N SER A 45 28.01 -1.75 39.67
CA SER A 45 29.13 -1.01 39.04
C SER A 45 28.97 0.51 39.12
N GLY A 46 27.82 1.01 39.58
CA GLY A 46 27.55 2.44 39.73
C GLY A 46 26.86 3.10 38.53
N LYS A 47 26.25 2.33 37.61
CA LYS A 47 25.49 2.86 36.45
C LYS A 47 24.51 3.96 36.82
N SER A 48 23.55 3.65 37.69
CA SER A 48 22.52 4.60 38.12
C SER A 48 23.13 5.82 38.81
N SER A 49 24.21 5.64 39.58
CA SER A 49 24.92 6.77 40.20
C SER A 49 25.59 7.67 39.16
N VAL A 50 26.20 7.11 38.11
CA VAL A 50 26.78 7.91 37.01
C VAL A 50 25.69 8.70 36.29
N LEU A 51 24.54 8.08 36.00
CA LEU A 51 23.41 8.76 35.36
C LEU A 51 22.86 9.89 36.22
N GLU A 52 22.61 9.65 37.51
CA GLU A 52 22.17 10.68 38.44
C GLU A 52 23.20 11.80 38.60
N SER A 53 24.50 11.48 38.60
CA SER A 53 25.59 12.48 38.65
C SER A 53 25.65 13.33 37.37
N ILE A 54 25.37 12.76 36.18
CA ILE A 54 25.26 13.51 34.92
C ILE A 54 24.04 14.44 34.94
N VAL A 55 22.90 13.96 35.43
CA VAL A 55 21.66 14.77 35.50
C VAL A 55 21.73 15.83 36.61
N GLY A 56 22.39 15.52 37.72
CA GLY A 56 22.43 16.39 38.89
C GLY A 56 21.29 16.15 39.89
N LYS A 57 20.53 15.05 39.77
CA LYS A 57 19.32 14.77 40.56
C LYS A 57 19.20 13.31 40.95
N ASP A 58 18.49 13.07 42.04
CA ASP A 58 18.09 11.77 42.56
C ASP A 58 16.74 11.36 41.99
N PHE A 59 16.73 10.43 41.03
CA PHE A 59 15.48 10.02 40.36
C PHE A 59 15.45 8.54 39.98
N LEU A 60 16.57 7.84 40.01
CA LEU A 60 16.58 6.41 39.73
C LEU A 60 16.30 5.63 41.02
N PRO A 61 15.58 4.49 40.92
CA PRO A 61 15.39 3.62 42.07
C PRO A 61 16.73 3.10 42.60
N ARG A 62 16.79 2.81 43.90
CA ARG A 62 17.97 2.25 44.58
C ARG A 62 17.51 1.09 45.46
N GLY A 63 18.26 0.00 45.47
CA GLY A 63 17.94 -1.18 46.26
C GLY A 63 18.96 -2.32 46.09
N SER A 64 18.79 -3.38 46.88
CA SER A 64 19.53 -4.63 46.73
C SER A 64 18.89 -5.50 45.63
N GLY A 65 19.69 -6.15 44.79
CA GLY A 65 19.20 -6.97 43.67
C GLY A 65 19.18 -6.22 42.34
N ILE A 66 18.41 -6.72 41.37
CA ILE A 66 18.26 -6.09 40.05
C ILE A 66 17.30 -4.91 40.19
N VAL A 67 17.88 -3.71 40.23
CA VAL A 67 17.13 -2.46 40.43
C VAL A 67 16.47 -1.99 39.14
N THR A 68 17.23 -1.92 38.05
CA THR A 68 16.72 -1.63 36.70
C THR A 68 16.24 -2.94 36.06
N ARG A 69 14.92 -3.17 36.03
CA ARG A 69 14.29 -4.38 35.43
C ARG A 69 13.73 -4.16 34.01
N ARG A 70 13.66 -2.91 33.57
CA ARG A 70 13.25 -2.48 32.23
C ARG A 70 14.27 -1.47 31.71
N PRO A 71 14.59 -1.45 30.40
CA PRO A 71 15.37 -0.37 29.82
C PRO A 71 14.74 0.99 30.09
N LEU A 72 15.53 1.98 30.52
CA LEU A 72 15.06 3.36 30.69
C LEU A 72 15.69 4.26 29.64
N VAL A 73 14.89 4.74 28.71
CA VAL A 73 15.30 5.74 27.71
C VAL A 73 15.15 7.12 28.34
N LEU A 74 16.29 7.68 28.74
CA LEU A 74 16.43 8.96 29.40
C LEU A 74 16.83 10.04 28.40
N GLN A 75 15.94 11.01 28.17
CA GLN A 75 16.16 12.16 27.31
C GLN A 75 16.37 13.42 28.16
N LEU A 76 17.58 13.98 28.10
CA LEU A 76 17.93 15.23 28.78
C LEU A 76 17.75 16.39 27.81
N HIS A 77 17.03 17.41 28.26
CA HIS A 77 16.75 18.63 27.55
C HIS A 77 17.26 19.83 28.33
N ARG A 78 18.21 20.55 27.75
CA ARG A 78 18.64 21.84 28.27
C ARG A 78 17.55 22.87 28.01
N ILE A 79 17.12 23.57 29.06
CA ILE A 79 16.16 24.67 28.98
C ILE A 79 16.78 25.94 29.58
N ASP A 80 16.35 27.11 29.11
CA ASP A 80 16.79 28.40 29.68
C ASP A 80 15.95 28.79 30.91
N GLU A 81 14.81 28.15 31.13
CA GLU A 81 13.95 28.36 32.27
C GLU A 81 14.56 27.79 33.57
N SER A 82 14.36 28.48 34.68
CA SER A 82 14.88 28.05 35.98
C SER A 82 14.15 26.85 36.59
N ARG A 83 12.93 26.55 36.11
CA ARG A 83 12.07 25.52 36.69
C ARG A 83 12.27 24.18 35.99
N GLU A 84 12.94 23.27 36.69
CA GLU A 84 13.18 21.91 36.25
C GLU A 84 11.92 21.04 36.35
N TYR A 85 11.70 20.18 35.37
CA TYR A 85 10.60 19.21 35.38
C TYR A 85 10.92 17.96 34.56
N ALA A 86 10.15 16.89 34.78
CA ALA A 86 10.23 15.66 34.03
C ALA A 86 8.86 15.25 33.48
N GLU A 87 8.85 14.52 32.36
CA GLU A 87 7.66 14.00 31.71
C GLU A 87 7.88 12.53 31.32
N PHE A 88 6.87 11.70 31.50
CA PHE A 88 6.89 10.30 31.08
C PHE A 88 6.12 10.09 29.79
N GLY A 89 6.62 9.22 28.91
CA GLY A 89 5.95 8.90 27.65
C GLY A 89 4.55 8.31 27.83
N HIS A 90 4.34 7.52 28.90
CA HIS A 90 3.04 6.91 29.23
C HIS A 90 2.08 7.84 29.98
N LEU A 91 2.57 8.97 30.53
CA LEU A 91 1.75 9.98 31.22
C LEU A 91 1.83 11.32 30.50
N GLN A 92 1.36 11.34 29.25
CA GLN A 92 1.35 12.53 28.42
C GLN A 92 0.60 13.68 29.13
N ARG A 93 1.20 14.88 29.14
CA ARG A 93 0.70 16.13 29.77
C ARG A 93 0.86 16.25 31.30
N LYS A 94 1.46 15.28 31.99
CA LYS A 94 1.78 15.41 33.42
C LYS A 94 3.24 15.80 33.62
N LYS A 95 3.46 16.99 34.17
CA LYS A 95 4.80 17.49 34.55
C LYS A 95 5.12 17.14 36.00
N PHE A 96 6.24 16.47 36.22
CA PHE A 96 6.77 16.14 37.53
C PHE A 96 7.85 17.14 37.93
N THR A 97 7.65 17.89 39.02
CA THR A 97 8.67 18.80 39.57
C THR A 97 9.40 18.22 40.77
N ASP A 98 8.86 17.17 41.37
CA ASP A 98 9.48 16.41 42.45
C ASP A 98 10.13 15.13 41.89
N PHE A 99 11.46 15.04 41.96
CA PHE A 99 12.21 13.89 41.45
C PHE A 99 12.08 12.65 42.35
N ALA A 100 11.64 12.79 43.60
CA ALA A 100 11.25 11.64 44.41
C ALA A 100 9.97 10.98 43.85
N ALA A 101 9.03 11.78 43.35
CA ALA A 101 7.86 11.28 42.64
C ALA A 101 8.23 10.64 41.30
N VAL A 102 9.23 11.16 40.57
CA VAL A 102 9.77 10.53 39.35
C VAL A 102 10.33 9.14 39.67
N ARG A 103 11.13 9.02 40.73
CA ARG A 103 11.67 7.73 41.20
C ARG A 103 10.57 6.73 41.52
N LYS A 104 9.53 7.20 42.23
CA LYS A 104 8.38 6.37 42.58
C LYS A 104 7.65 5.91 41.33
N GLU A 105 7.38 6.81 40.38
CA GLU A 105 6.71 6.48 39.12
C GLU A 105 7.50 5.46 38.29
N ILE A 106 8.84 5.56 38.20
CA ILE A 106 9.67 4.54 37.53
C ILE A 106 9.45 3.17 38.17
N THR A 107 9.36 3.11 39.49
CA THR A 107 9.13 1.86 40.24
C THR A 107 7.73 1.33 39.98
N ASP A 108 6.71 2.19 40.10
CA ASP A 108 5.31 1.84 39.90
C ASP A 108 5.04 1.36 38.45
N GLU A 109 5.65 2.01 37.45
CA GLU A 109 5.55 1.64 36.04
C GLU A 109 6.32 0.35 35.70
N THR A 110 7.44 0.11 36.39
CA THR A 110 8.16 -1.17 36.28
C THR A 110 7.31 -2.30 36.84
N ASP A 111 6.77 -2.13 38.05
CA ASP A 111 5.94 -3.15 38.71
C ASP A 111 4.62 -3.41 37.99
N ARG A 112 4.07 -2.41 37.28
CA ARG A 112 2.86 -2.57 36.45
C ARG A 112 3.07 -3.56 35.31
N GLU A 113 4.24 -3.52 34.67
CA GLU A 113 4.57 -4.35 33.50
C GLU A 113 5.12 -5.72 33.91
N THR A 114 6.08 -5.75 34.84
CA THR A 114 6.75 -7.00 35.23
C THR A 114 6.04 -7.75 36.36
N GLY A 115 5.00 -7.15 36.94
CA GLY A 115 4.45 -7.57 38.23
C GLY A 115 5.41 -7.30 39.39
N ARG A 116 4.99 -7.66 40.61
CA ARG A 116 5.87 -7.66 41.81
C ARG A 116 6.88 -8.81 41.83
N SER A 117 6.84 -9.69 40.82
CA SER A 117 7.88 -10.68 40.55
C SER A 117 9.18 -9.98 40.13
N LYS A 118 10.33 -10.56 40.48
CA LYS A 118 11.66 -10.04 40.13
C LYS A 118 12.04 -10.27 38.64
N THR A 119 11.04 -10.36 37.76
CA THR A 119 11.16 -10.59 36.32
C THR A 119 11.58 -9.30 35.61
N ILE A 120 12.14 -9.43 34.41
CA ILE A 120 12.57 -8.31 33.55
C ILE A 120 11.63 -8.18 32.35
N SER A 121 11.60 -7.02 31.71
CA SER A 121 10.88 -6.81 30.44
C SER A 121 11.74 -5.98 29.47
N SER A 122 11.70 -6.30 28.18
CA SER A 122 12.39 -5.56 27.11
C SER A 122 11.70 -4.26 26.76
N VAL A 123 10.44 -4.04 27.19
CA VAL A 123 9.66 -2.85 26.86
C VAL A 123 10.22 -1.63 27.62
N PRO A 124 10.76 -0.62 26.94
CA PRO A 124 11.41 0.51 27.60
C PRO A 124 10.44 1.47 28.30
N ILE A 125 10.92 2.17 29.32
CA ILE A 125 10.28 3.35 29.91
C ILE A 125 10.89 4.61 29.30
N TYR A 126 10.05 5.54 28.84
CA TYR A 126 10.49 6.81 28.27
C TYR A 126 10.37 7.94 29.30
N LEU A 127 11.49 8.59 29.60
CA LEU A 127 11.57 9.71 30.55
C LEU A 127 12.32 10.89 29.93
N SER A 128 11.66 12.04 29.85
CA SER A 128 12.27 13.31 29.44
C SER A 128 12.49 14.21 30.66
N ILE A 129 13.70 14.70 30.87
CA ILE A 129 14.05 15.65 31.95
C ILE A 129 14.47 16.98 31.31
N TYR A 130 13.84 18.06 31.76
CA TYR A 130 14.09 19.43 31.33
C TYR A 130 14.78 20.20 32.46
N SER A 131 16.02 20.65 32.24
CA SER A 131 16.82 21.37 33.25
C SER A 131 17.84 22.32 32.60
N PRO A 132 18.15 23.48 33.22
CA PRO A 132 19.23 24.36 32.75
C PRO A 132 20.63 23.80 33.04
N ASN A 133 20.73 22.79 33.92
CA ASN A 133 21.97 22.24 34.44
C ASN A 133 22.45 20.98 33.70
N VAL A 134 21.74 20.56 32.66
CA VAL A 134 22.06 19.38 31.85
C VAL A 134 22.43 19.76 30.42
N VAL A 135 23.11 18.85 29.73
CA VAL A 135 23.32 18.92 28.28
C VAL A 135 22.20 18.18 27.57
N ASN A 136 21.93 18.55 26.32
CA ASN A 136 21.06 17.73 25.47
C ASN A 136 21.75 16.39 25.23
N LEU A 137 21.14 15.30 25.69
CA LEU A 137 21.72 13.97 25.65
C LEU A 137 20.63 12.90 25.78
N THR A 138 20.79 11.78 25.07
CA THR A 138 19.90 10.62 25.23
C THR A 138 20.71 9.40 25.65
N LEU A 139 20.30 8.82 26.76
CA LEU A 139 20.96 7.70 27.43
C LEU A 139 19.95 6.57 27.62
N VAL A 140 20.38 5.34 27.44
CA VAL A 140 19.58 4.14 27.72
C VAL A 140 20.21 3.44 28.92
N ASP A 141 19.56 3.47 30.07
CA ASP A 141 19.95 2.66 31.23
C ASP A 141 19.46 1.23 31.02
N LEU A 142 20.39 0.29 31.02
CA LEU A 142 20.10 -1.13 30.84
C LEU A 142 20.23 -1.89 32.17
N PRO A 143 19.49 -3.00 32.35
CA PRO A 143 19.69 -3.88 33.49
C PRO A 143 21.16 -4.26 33.68
N GLY A 144 21.59 -4.35 34.94
CA GLY A 144 22.97 -4.71 35.25
C GLY A 144 23.26 -6.19 34.97
N LEU A 145 24.39 -6.46 34.32
CA LEU A 145 24.85 -7.83 34.10
C LEU A 145 25.04 -8.52 35.46
N THR A 146 24.39 -9.68 35.63
CA THR A 146 24.51 -10.54 36.81
C THR A 146 25.08 -11.90 36.39
N LYS A 147 25.81 -12.55 37.30
CA LYS A 147 26.40 -13.88 37.05
C LYS A 147 25.57 -15.03 37.62
N VAL A 148 24.63 -14.72 38.53
CA VAL A 148 23.83 -15.71 39.27
C VAL A 148 22.41 -15.18 39.40
N ALA A 149 21.42 -16.07 39.25
CA ALA A 149 20.03 -15.77 39.56
C ALA A 149 19.83 -15.76 41.08
N VAL A 150 19.21 -14.70 41.63
CA VAL A 150 18.85 -14.65 43.05
C VAL A 150 17.47 -15.27 43.29
N ASP A 151 17.18 -15.67 44.54
CA ASP A 151 15.91 -16.32 44.92
C ASP A 151 14.68 -15.55 44.39
N GLY A 152 13.85 -16.27 43.62
CA GLY A 152 12.64 -15.75 42.97
C GLY A 152 12.83 -15.23 41.54
N GLN A 153 14.02 -15.37 40.95
CA GLN A 153 14.27 -15.12 39.52
C GLN A 153 14.39 -16.43 38.75
N PRO A 154 13.99 -16.46 37.46
CA PRO A 154 14.21 -17.63 36.61
C PRO A 154 15.71 -17.81 36.36
N GLU A 155 16.16 -19.07 36.18
CA GLU A 155 17.56 -19.37 35.83
C GLU A 155 18.00 -18.71 34.52
N SER A 156 17.05 -18.45 33.60
CA SER A 156 17.27 -17.76 32.33
C SER A 156 17.63 -16.28 32.47
N VAL A 157 17.38 -15.64 33.62
CA VAL A 157 17.47 -14.18 33.79
C VAL A 157 18.84 -13.61 33.40
N VAL A 158 19.91 -14.37 33.64
CA VAL A 158 21.28 -14.00 33.27
C VAL A 158 21.39 -13.84 31.75
N HIS A 159 20.91 -14.85 31.02
CA HIS A 159 20.91 -14.86 29.56
C HIS A 159 19.92 -13.84 28.98
N ASP A 160 18.76 -13.68 29.59
CA ASP A 160 17.74 -12.72 29.17
C ASP A 160 18.25 -11.27 29.28
N ILE A 161 18.98 -10.94 30.37
CA ILE A 161 19.64 -9.63 30.53
C ILE A 161 20.74 -9.45 29.50
N GLU A 162 21.57 -10.46 29.28
CA GLU A 162 22.66 -10.39 28.31
C GLU A 162 22.14 -10.17 26.89
N ASN A 163 21.10 -10.91 26.49
CA ASN A 163 20.41 -10.75 25.21
C ASN A 163 19.75 -9.39 25.07
N MET A 164 19.10 -8.90 26.14
CA MET A 164 18.54 -7.56 26.18
C MET A 164 19.62 -6.49 26.03
N VAL A 165 20.78 -6.62 26.68
CA VAL A 165 21.87 -5.67 26.50
C VAL A 165 22.41 -5.74 25.07
N ARG A 166 22.65 -6.94 24.53
CA ARG A 166 23.11 -7.17 23.15
C ARG A 166 22.19 -6.51 22.13
N SER A 167 20.87 -6.64 22.26
CA SER A 167 19.92 -6.05 21.30
C SER A 167 20.02 -4.52 21.17
N TYR A 168 20.55 -3.83 22.19
CA TYR A 168 20.86 -2.40 22.11
C TYR A 168 22.27 -2.14 21.57
N ILE A 169 23.29 -2.85 22.07
CA ILE A 169 24.70 -2.55 21.75
C ILE A 169 25.20 -3.14 20.43
N GLU A 170 24.55 -4.15 19.86
CA GLU A 170 24.87 -4.67 18.52
C GLU A 170 24.54 -3.65 17.42
N LYS A 171 23.63 -2.71 17.70
CA LYS A 171 23.26 -1.66 16.76
C LYS A 171 24.49 -0.80 16.44
N PRO A 172 24.87 -0.65 15.16
CA PRO A 172 26.09 0.06 14.76
C PRO A 172 26.05 1.56 15.12
N ASN A 173 24.86 2.08 15.42
CA ASN A 173 24.61 3.49 15.73
C ASN A 173 24.56 3.74 17.24
N CYS A 174 24.73 2.70 18.05
CA CYS A 174 24.78 2.79 19.50
C CYS A 174 26.21 3.06 19.99
N ILE A 175 26.40 4.15 20.72
CA ILE A 175 27.59 4.42 21.52
C ILE A 175 27.48 3.60 22.81
N ILE A 176 28.54 2.89 23.19
CA ILE A 176 28.55 2.05 24.39
C ILE A 176 29.27 2.79 25.50
N LEU A 177 28.59 3.01 26.63
CA LEU A 177 29.17 3.54 27.85
C LEU A 177 29.46 2.39 28.82
N ALA A 178 30.70 1.88 28.80
CA ALA A 178 31.13 0.73 29.59
C ALA A 178 31.60 1.17 30.98
N ILE A 179 30.75 0.95 31.99
CA ILE A 179 30.98 1.35 33.38
C ILE A 179 31.58 0.19 34.18
N SER A 180 32.82 0.39 34.66
CA SER A 180 33.56 -0.57 35.49
C SER A 180 33.98 0.05 36.82
N PRO A 181 33.88 -0.66 37.95
CA PRO A 181 34.39 -0.17 39.22
C PRO A 181 35.92 -0.32 39.27
N ALA A 182 36.62 0.69 39.80
CA ALA A 182 38.09 0.72 39.88
C ALA A 182 38.66 -0.16 40.99
N ASN A 183 37.85 -0.53 41.98
CA ASN A 183 38.25 -1.42 43.07
C ASN A 183 38.18 -2.92 42.70
N GLN A 184 38.01 -3.24 41.42
CA GLN A 184 38.02 -4.60 40.88
C GLN A 184 38.96 -4.63 39.67
N ASP A 185 39.52 -5.80 39.37
CA ASP A 185 40.36 -5.97 38.18
C ASP A 185 39.52 -5.76 36.92
N LEU A 186 39.98 -4.84 36.07
CA LEU A 186 39.34 -4.49 34.81
C LEU A 186 39.23 -5.70 33.86
N ALA A 187 40.17 -6.65 33.94
CA ALA A 187 40.13 -7.87 33.13
C ALA A 187 38.87 -8.73 33.39
N THR A 188 38.24 -8.55 34.54
CA THR A 188 37.01 -9.27 34.94
C THR A 188 35.72 -8.50 34.64
N SER A 189 35.83 -7.31 34.00
CA SER A 189 34.69 -6.45 33.72
C SER A 189 33.77 -7.04 32.65
N ASP A 190 32.55 -7.38 33.06
CA ASP A 190 31.51 -7.87 32.15
C ASP A 190 31.13 -6.80 31.10
N ALA A 191 31.23 -5.51 31.45
CA ALA A 191 30.95 -4.41 30.54
C ALA A 191 31.97 -4.35 29.39
N ILE A 192 33.25 -4.54 29.69
CA ILE A 192 34.30 -4.52 28.66
C ILE A 192 34.26 -5.78 27.81
N LYS A 193 33.99 -6.94 28.43
CA LYS A 193 33.82 -8.21 27.72
C LYS A 193 32.72 -8.08 26.65
N ILE A 194 31.50 -7.72 27.05
CA ILE A 194 30.36 -7.67 26.13
C ILE A 194 30.51 -6.54 25.09
N SER A 195 31.14 -5.41 25.45
CA SER A 195 31.41 -4.33 24.50
C SER A 195 32.39 -4.78 23.42
N ARG A 196 33.42 -5.56 23.77
CA ARG A 196 34.44 -6.03 22.82
C ARG A 196 33.91 -7.08 21.84
N GLU A 197 32.92 -7.86 22.25
CA GLU A 197 32.24 -8.82 21.36
C GLU A 197 31.53 -8.11 20.20
N VAL A 198 30.95 -6.93 20.44
CA VAL A 198 30.18 -6.15 19.45
C VAL A 198 30.93 -4.96 18.85
N ASP A 199 32.02 -4.53 19.48
CA ASP A 199 32.93 -3.46 19.05
C ASP A 199 34.40 -3.85 19.32
N PRO A 200 34.97 -4.79 18.53
CA PRO A 200 36.32 -5.31 18.78
C PRO A 200 37.43 -4.26 18.72
N LYS A 201 37.20 -3.16 18.00
CA LYS A 201 38.14 -2.04 17.85
C LYS A 201 37.93 -0.93 18.89
N GLY A 202 36.81 -0.94 19.61
CA GLY A 202 36.45 0.10 20.59
C GLY A 202 36.08 1.45 19.96
N GLU A 203 35.74 1.51 18.68
CA GLU A 203 35.53 2.76 17.94
C GLU A 203 34.33 3.57 18.47
N ARG A 204 33.37 2.91 19.11
CA ARG A 204 32.14 3.49 19.67
C ARG A 204 31.97 3.21 21.16
N THR A 205 33.05 2.78 21.84
CA THR A 205 33.03 2.42 23.26
C THR A 205 33.77 3.44 24.12
N PHE A 206 33.09 3.98 25.13
CA PHE A 206 33.63 4.87 26.16
C PHE A 206 33.80 4.10 27.46
N GLY A 207 35.02 4.11 28.02
CA GLY A 207 35.30 3.52 29.32
C GLY A 207 35.07 4.51 30.46
N VAL A 208 34.27 4.11 31.46
CA VAL A 208 34.06 4.88 32.69
C VAL A 208 34.50 4.07 33.89
N LEU A 209 35.39 4.66 34.70
CA LEU A 209 35.82 4.08 35.98
C LEU A 209 35.08 4.74 37.13
N THR A 210 34.36 3.95 37.93
CA THR A 210 33.69 4.41 39.15
C THR A 210 34.43 3.91 40.39
N LYS A 211 34.07 4.40 41.59
CA LYS A 211 34.61 3.92 42.87
C LYS A 211 36.14 4.03 42.97
N ILE A 212 36.74 5.01 42.31
CA ILE A 212 38.19 5.27 42.34
C ILE A 212 38.63 5.67 43.75
N ASP A 213 37.74 6.29 44.52
CA ASP A 213 37.91 6.64 45.92
C ASP A 213 37.92 5.44 46.89
N LEU A 214 37.50 4.26 46.42
CA LEU A 214 37.41 3.03 47.22
C LEU A 214 38.49 2.00 46.85
N MET A 215 39.55 2.43 46.16
CA MET A 215 40.70 1.59 45.84
C MET A 215 41.54 1.30 47.08
N ASP A 216 42.27 0.18 47.05
CA ASP A 216 43.17 -0.21 48.13
C ASP A 216 44.31 0.80 48.26
N LYS A 217 44.67 1.14 49.50
CA LYS A 217 45.74 2.11 49.77
C LYS A 217 47.05 1.63 49.16
N GLY A 218 47.69 2.48 48.37
CA GLY A 218 48.92 2.16 47.65
C GLY A 218 48.69 1.64 46.22
N THR A 219 47.44 1.56 45.77
CA THR A 219 47.08 1.31 44.37
C THR A 219 46.44 2.56 43.76
N ASP A 220 46.54 2.70 42.43
CA ASP A 220 45.91 3.76 41.67
C ASP A 220 45.38 3.24 40.32
N ALA A 221 44.62 4.09 39.63
CA ALA A 221 43.99 3.76 38.35
C ALA A 221 44.58 4.56 37.19
N VAL A 222 45.75 5.20 37.38
CA VAL A 222 46.34 6.12 36.41
C VAL A 222 46.62 5.41 35.09
N GLU A 223 47.15 4.19 35.12
CA GLU A 223 47.42 3.42 33.89
C GLU A 223 46.16 3.11 33.08
N ILE A 224 45.02 2.88 33.73
CA ILE A 224 43.74 2.66 33.04
C ILE A 224 43.22 3.99 32.50
N LEU A 225 43.21 5.04 33.32
CA LEU A 225 42.71 6.37 32.95
C LEU A 225 43.51 7.00 31.79
N GLU A 226 44.81 6.70 31.70
CA GLU A 226 45.66 7.13 30.60
C GLU A 226 45.62 6.18 29.38
N GLY A 227 44.87 5.09 29.47
CA GLY A 227 44.69 4.11 28.40
C GLY A 227 45.92 3.23 28.13
N ARG A 228 46.87 3.17 29.07
CA ARG A 228 48.06 2.30 29.00
C ARG A 228 47.73 0.84 29.32
N ALA A 229 46.96 0.60 30.38
CA ALA A 229 46.58 -0.75 30.80
C ALA A 229 45.52 -1.37 29.87
N TYR A 230 44.54 -0.58 29.45
CA TYR A 230 43.53 -0.99 28.45
C TYR A 230 43.25 0.15 27.48
N ARG A 231 43.70 -0.01 26.24
CA ARG A 231 43.61 1.05 25.22
C ARG A 231 42.23 1.05 24.56
N LEU A 232 41.52 2.18 24.69
CA LEU A 232 40.35 2.51 23.89
C LEU A 232 40.68 3.71 22.98
N PRO A 233 40.05 3.81 21.79
CA PRO A 233 40.11 5.01 20.95
C PRO A 233 39.62 6.28 21.67
N HIS A 234 38.61 6.14 22.54
CA HIS A 234 38.11 7.20 23.40
C HIS A 234 38.78 7.13 24.79
N PRO A 235 39.09 8.27 25.42
CA PRO A 235 39.76 8.29 26.71
C PRO A 235 38.86 7.72 27.82
N TRP A 236 39.49 7.06 28.79
CA TRP A 236 38.84 6.64 30.03
C TRP A 236 38.52 7.84 30.91
N ILE A 237 37.33 7.84 31.50
CA ILE A 237 36.87 8.92 32.39
C ILE A 237 36.57 8.34 33.77
N GLY A 238 37.27 8.86 34.78
CA GLY A 238 37.04 8.54 36.18
C GLY A 238 35.91 9.38 36.77
N VAL A 239 35.04 8.74 37.55
CA VAL A 239 33.90 9.37 38.22
C VAL A 239 33.87 8.95 39.69
N VAL A 240 33.74 9.93 40.58
CA VAL A 240 33.57 9.71 42.02
C VAL A 240 32.13 10.07 42.38
N ASN A 241 31.39 9.05 42.82
CA ASN A 241 29.98 9.18 43.14
C ASN A 241 29.77 9.27 44.66
N ARG A 242 28.55 9.64 45.09
CA ARG A 242 28.16 9.58 46.50
C ARG A 242 28.27 8.14 47.03
N SER A 243 28.81 8.01 48.24
CA SER A 243 28.79 6.75 48.99
C SER A 243 27.39 6.42 49.49
N GLN A 244 27.16 5.18 49.94
CA GLN A 244 25.88 4.82 50.56
C GLN A 244 25.58 5.67 51.81
N ALA A 245 26.62 6.04 52.58
CA ALA A 245 26.47 6.93 53.72
C ALA A 245 26.04 8.34 53.31
N ASP A 246 26.57 8.87 52.21
CA ASP A 246 26.17 10.18 51.67
C ASP A 246 24.73 10.19 51.19
N ILE A 247 24.28 9.09 50.56
CA ILE A 247 22.90 8.92 50.11
C ILE A 247 21.96 8.87 51.32
N ASN A 248 22.30 8.09 52.35
CA ASN A 248 21.51 8.01 53.57
C ASN A 248 21.42 9.36 54.31
N LYS A 249 22.45 10.21 54.16
CA LYS A 249 22.49 11.58 54.70
C LYS A 249 21.86 12.62 53.75
N ASN A 250 21.28 12.21 52.63
CA ASN A 250 20.72 13.10 51.60
C ASN A 250 21.68 14.22 51.18
N VAL A 251 22.97 13.90 51.00
CA VAL A 251 23.95 14.88 50.53
C VAL A 251 23.56 15.36 49.13
N ASP A 252 23.45 16.67 48.98
CA ASP A 252 23.07 17.31 47.72
C ASP A 252 24.05 16.99 46.59
N MET A 253 23.53 16.90 45.36
CA MET A 253 24.32 16.53 44.19
C MET A 253 25.32 17.61 43.80
N ILE A 254 25.03 18.89 44.05
CA ILE A 254 25.98 19.99 43.83
C ILE A 254 27.19 19.83 44.74
N ALA A 255 26.96 19.47 46.01
CA ALA A 255 28.03 19.18 46.97
C ALA A 255 28.82 17.93 46.56
N ALA A 256 28.15 16.89 46.02
CA ALA A 256 28.81 15.70 45.50
C ALA A 256 29.75 16.00 44.32
N ARG A 257 29.29 16.76 43.31
CA ARG A 257 30.11 17.18 42.17
C ARG A 257 31.30 18.05 42.59
N ARG A 258 31.12 18.90 43.61
CA ARG A 258 32.22 19.69 44.17
C ARG A 258 33.28 18.79 44.81
N ARG A 259 32.85 17.83 45.64
CA ARG A 259 33.75 16.84 46.25
C ARG A 259 34.48 15.98 45.20
N GLU A 260 33.80 15.61 44.12
CA GLU A 260 34.41 14.91 42.99
C GLU A 260 35.54 15.74 42.36
N ARG A 261 35.28 17.03 42.10
CA ARG A 261 36.29 17.94 41.55
C ARG A 261 37.46 18.15 42.50
N GLU A 262 37.16 18.33 43.79
CA GLU A 262 38.16 18.45 44.84
C GLU A 262 39.04 17.19 44.89
N TYR A 263 38.45 15.99 44.92
CA TYR A 263 39.16 14.71 44.91
C TYR A 263 40.19 14.63 43.78
N PHE A 264 39.77 14.85 42.53
CA PHE A 264 40.71 14.79 41.40
C PHE A 264 41.77 15.89 41.44
N SER A 265 41.47 17.06 42.03
CA SER A 265 42.42 18.17 42.14
C SER A 265 43.42 18.04 43.30
N SER A 266 43.01 17.36 44.39
CA SER A 266 43.79 17.22 45.62
C SER A 266 44.60 15.94 45.67
N THR A 267 44.15 14.87 45.01
CA THR A 267 44.83 13.57 45.01
C THR A 267 46.07 13.63 44.10
N PRO A 268 47.29 13.43 44.64
CA PRO A 268 48.54 13.60 43.90
C PRO A 268 48.60 12.81 42.58
N GLU A 269 48.12 11.57 42.60
CA GLU A 269 48.18 10.61 41.49
C GLU A 269 47.28 11.01 40.32
N TYR A 270 46.17 11.73 40.57
CA TYR A 270 45.19 12.10 39.54
C TYR A 270 45.20 13.58 39.16
N LYS A 271 46.00 14.41 39.85
CA LYS A 271 45.99 15.87 39.71
C LYS A 271 46.22 16.35 38.27
N HIS A 272 47.10 15.70 37.52
CA HIS A 272 47.36 16.04 36.12
C HIS A 272 46.20 15.67 35.18
N LEU A 273 45.36 14.72 35.60
CA LEU A 273 44.19 14.26 34.85
C LEU A 273 42.90 15.01 35.21
N ALA A 274 42.89 15.81 36.28
CA ALA A 274 41.68 16.42 36.85
C ALA A 274 40.77 17.12 35.84
N HIS A 275 41.34 17.78 34.82
CA HIS A 275 40.58 18.48 33.79
C HIS A 275 39.79 17.57 32.82
N ARG A 276 40.11 16.26 32.80
CA ARG A 276 39.46 15.22 31.97
C ARG A 276 38.64 14.22 32.80
N MET A 277 38.46 14.48 34.08
CA MET A 277 37.76 13.59 35.00
C MET A 277 36.45 14.20 35.48
N GLY A 278 35.60 13.34 36.02
CA GLY A 278 34.35 13.70 36.67
C GLY A 278 33.12 13.63 35.79
N SER A 279 31.97 13.56 36.46
CA SER A 279 30.64 13.41 35.87
C SER A 279 30.25 14.54 34.90
N GLU A 280 30.62 15.79 35.21
CA GLU A 280 30.36 16.94 34.33
C GLU A 280 31.19 16.88 33.03
N HIS A 281 32.46 16.44 33.13
CA HIS A 281 33.30 16.26 31.95
C HIS A 281 32.76 15.13 31.07
N LEU A 282 32.36 14.02 31.69
CA LEU A 282 31.74 12.88 30.99
C LEU A 282 30.51 13.32 30.19
N GLY A 283 29.56 14.04 30.81
CA GLY A 283 28.37 14.53 30.12
C GLY A 283 28.70 15.41 28.91
N LYS A 284 29.67 16.32 29.03
CA LYS A 284 30.12 17.19 27.93
C LYS A 284 30.77 16.41 26.78
N VAL A 285 31.63 15.44 27.09
CA VAL A 285 32.30 14.61 26.09
C VAL A 285 31.28 13.76 25.33
N LEU A 286 30.35 13.12 26.04
CA LEU A 286 29.30 12.31 25.44
C LEU A 286 28.37 13.15 24.54
N SER A 287 27.96 14.33 24.99
CA SER A 287 27.12 15.22 24.18
C SER A 287 27.83 15.69 22.92
N LYS A 288 29.09 16.12 23.01
CA LYS A 288 29.89 16.53 21.85
C LYS A 288 30.13 15.39 20.87
N HIS A 289 30.41 14.18 21.38
CA HIS A 289 30.61 13.01 20.53
C HIS A 289 29.30 12.60 19.84
N LEU A 290 28.19 12.55 20.59
CA LEU A 290 26.87 12.26 20.04
C LEU A 290 26.49 13.26 18.93
N GLU A 291 26.73 14.56 19.13
CA GLU A 291 26.50 15.58 18.10
C GLU A 291 27.33 15.31 16.83
N SER A 292 28.61 14.97 16.98
CA SER A 292 29.48 14.62 15.85
C SER A 292 28.98 13.38 15.09
N VAL A 293 28.51 12.36 15.80
CA VAL A 293 27.96 11.12 15.22
C VAL A 293 26.63 11.40 14.52
N ILE A 294 25.75 12.21 15.11
CA ILE A 294 24.50 12.63 14.47
C ILE A 294 24.84 13.34 13.16
N LYS A 295 25.73 14.34 13.21
CA LYS A 295 26.10 15.15 12.05
C LYS A 295 26.67 14.32 10.89
N SER A 296 27.54 13.36 11.17
CA SER A 296 28.11 12.50 10.12
C SER A 296 27.07 11.57 9.49
N ARG A 297 25.98 11.26 10.21
CA ARG A 297 24.93 10.33 9.76
C ARG A 297 23.73 11.00 9.10
N ILE A 298 23.52 12.31 9.25
CA ILE A 298 22.41 13.04 8.60
C ILE A 298 22.24 12.68 7.12
N PRO A 299 23.29 12.66 6.27
CA PRO A 299 23.10 12.35 4.85
C PRO A 299 22.56 10.93 4.62
N SER A 300 23.04 9.95 5.40
CA SER A 300 22.56 8.57 5.32
C SER A 300 21.11 8.44 5.82
N LEU A 301 20.74 9.19 6.86
CA LEU A 301 19.37 9.25 7.39
C LEU A 301 18.40 9.88 6.39
N GLN A 302 18.79 10.98 5.74
CA GLN A 302 18.00 11.62 4.69
C GLN A 302 17.73 10.65 3.53
N SER A 303 18.78 9.96 3.06
CA SER A 303 18.64 8.95 1.99
C SER A 303 17.69 7.82 2.40
N PHE A 304 17.83 7.31 3.63
CA PHE A 304 16.97 6.26 4.17
C PHE A 304 15.49 6.70 4.26
N ILE A 305 15.23 7.89 4.79
CA ILE A 305 13.86 8.44 4.90
C ILE A 305 13.26 8.66 3.51
N ASN A 306 14.00 9.27 2.60
CA ASN A 306 13.51 9.54 1.24
C ASN A 306 13.17 8.24 0.50
N LYS A 307 14.04 7.22 0.60
CA LYS A 307 13.76 5.90 0.02
C LYS A 307 12.50 5.28 0.62
N THR A 308 12.37 5.32 1.95
CA THR A 308 11.22 4.73 2.65
C THR A 308 9.91 5.46 2.32
N ILE A 309 9.94 6.79 2.15
CA ILE A 309 8.79 7.56 1.68
C ILE A 309 8.34 7.08 0.31
N ILE A 310 9.27 6.92 -0.64
CA ILE A 310 8.97 6.43 -1.99
C ILE A 310 8.37 5.03 -1.94
N ASP A 311 8.95 4.13 -1.14
CA ASP A 311 8.46 2.76 -0.99
C ASP A 311 7.03 2.72 -0.40
N LEU A 312 6.75 3.53 0.63
CA LEU A 312 5.42 3.66 1.23
C LEU A 312 4.40 4.28 0.27
N GLU A 313 4.78 5.29 -0.51
CA GLU A 313 3.92 5.91 -1.53
C GLU A 313 3.58 4.93 -2.66
N MET A 314 4.54 4.14 -3.12
CA MET A 314 4.31 3.09 -4.11
C MET A 314 3.36 2.02 -3.59
N GLU A 315 3.51 1.59 -2.33
CA GLU A 315 2.62 0.60 -1.72
C GLU A 315 1.21 1.16 -1.54
N LEU A 316 1.06 2.39 -1.04
CA LEU A 316 -0.24 3.06 -0.93
C LEU A 316 -0.92 3.24 -2.28
N SER A 317 -0.16 3.59 -3.33
CA SER A 317 -0.68 3.69 -4.69
C SER A 317 -1.25 2.36 -5.19
N ARG A 318 -0.57 1.23 -4.91
CA ARG A 318 -1.06 -0.11 -5.24
C ARG A 318 -2.32 -0.52 -4.47
N LEU A 319 -2.44 -0.10 -3.21
CA LEU A 319 -3.64 -0.33 -2.42
C LEU A 319 -4.80 0.60 -2.80
N GLY A 320 -4.57 1.64 -3.61
CA GLY A 320 -5.60 2.58 -4.03
C GLY A 320 -5.92 3.66 -2.98
N LYS A 321 -6.81 4.58 -3.37
CA LYS A 321 -7.17 5.77 -2.57
C LYS A 321 -8.08 5.39 -1.38
N PRO A 322 -8.00 6.11 -0.25
CA PRO A 322 -8.96 5.96 0.84
C PRO A 322 -10.37 6.31 0.39
N ILE A 323 -11.36 5.56 0.91
CA ILE A 323 -12.78 5.82 0.63
C ILE A 323 -13.20 7.07 1.38
N ALA A 324 -13.86 8.00 0.69
CA ALA A 324 -14.41 9.20 1.31
C ALA A 324 -15.51 8.86 2.33
N THR A 325 -15.59 9.65 3.41
CA THR A 325 -16.56 9.43 4.48
C THR A 325 -17.96 9.90 4.10
N ASP A 326 -18.05 10.98 3.32
CA ASP A 326 -19.30 11.58 2.89
C ASP A 326 -19.90 10.90 1.64
N ALA A 327 -21.21 11.03 1.45
CA ALA A 327 -21.91 10.40 0.33
C ALA A 327 -21.45 10.94 -1.04
N GLY A 328 -21.09 12.22 -1.12
CA GLY A 328 -20.65 12.86 -2.37
C GLY A 328 -19.31 12.30 -2.84
N GLY A 329 -18.34 12.16 -1.93
CA GLY A 329 -17.06 11.54 -2.21
C GLY A 329 -17.17 10.08 -2.61
N LYS A 330 -18.06 9.30 -1.97
CA LYS A 330 -18.32 7.90 -2.37
C LYS A 330 -18.90 7.81 -3.79
N LEU A 331 -19.88 8.67 -4.11
CA LEU A 331 -20.46 8.73 -5.45
C LEU A 331 -19.40 9.09 -6.50
N TYR A 332 -18.58 10.11 -6.22
CA TYR A 332 -17.50 10.52 -7.11
C TYR A 332 -16.52 9.37 -7.38
N MET A 333 -16.12 8.65 -6.32
CA MET A 333 -15.21 7.50 -6.44
C MET A 333 -15.79 6.39 -7.30
N ILE A 334 -17.07 6.03 -7.10
CA ILE A 334 -17.75 5.03 -7.93
C ILE A 334 -17.79 5.48 -9.39
N MET A 335 -18.11 6.75 -9.66
CA MET A 335 -18.13 7.30 -11.02
C MET A 335 -16.74 7.33 -11.66
N GLU A 336 -15.69 7.62 -10.90
CA GLU A 336 -14.29 7.58 -11.36
C GLU A 336 -13.91 6.16 -11.81
N ILE A 337 -14.25 5.14 -11.00
CA ILE A 337 -14.02 3.73 -11.32
C ILE A 337 -14.78 3.31 -12.59
N CYS A 338 -16.05 3.72 -12.71
CA CYS A 338 -16.85 3.43 -13.91
C CYS A 338 -16.26 4.07 -15.17
N ARG A 339 -15.66 5.27 -15.07
CA ARG A 339 -14.99 5.92 -16.20
C ARG A 339 -13.74 5.16 -16.66
N PHE A 340 -12.96 4.58 -15.74
CA PHE A 340 -11.84 3.72 -16.11
C PHE A 340 -12.31 2.48 -16.86
N PHE A 341 -13.36 1.83 -16.36
CA PHE A 341 -14.00 0.71 -17.06
C PHE A 341 -14.51 1.10 -18.46
N ASP A 342 -15.24 2.21 -18.58
CA ASP A 342 -15.74 2.72 -19.88
C ASP A 342 -14.59 3.03 -20.85
N GLY A 343 -13.49 3.58 -20.35
CA GLY A 343 -12.28 3.82 -21.12
C GLY A 343 -11.70 2.53 -21.67
N ASN A 344 -11.48 1.53 -20.82
CA ASN A 344 -10.97 0.21 -21.22
C ASN A 344 -11.89 -0.48 -22.24
N PHE A 345 -13.21 -0.43 -22.03
CA PHE A 345 -14.18 -0.98 -22.98
C PHE A 345 -14.12 -0.30 -24.34
N LYS A 346 -14.04 1.05 -24.38
CA LYS A 346 -13.90 1.83 -25.62
C LYS A 346 -12.60 1.51 -26.35
N GLU A 347 -11.49 1.33 -25.63
CA GLU A 347 -10.21 0.94 -26.20
C GLU A 347 -10.25 -0.44 -26.87
N HIS A 348 -10.94 -1.43 -26.28
CA HIS A 348 -11.18 -2.72 -26.93
C HIS A 348 -12.04 -2.60 -28.19
N LEU A 349 -13.04 -1.72 -28.16
CA LEU A 349 -13.95 -1.56 -29.28
C LEU A 349 -13.30 -0.80 -30.46
N ASP A 350 -12.50 0.21 -30.16
CA ASP A 350 -11.79 1.04 -31.15
C ASP A 350 -10.52 0.38 -31.70
N GLY A 351 -10.13 -0.78 -31.18
CA GLY A 351 -8.97 -1.55 -31.66
C GLY A 351 -7.62 -1.10 -31.09
N VAL A 352 -7.62 -0.24 -30.06
CA VAL A 352 -6.41 0.02 -29.24
C VAL A 352 -6.03 -1.25 -28.47
N ARG A 353 -7.05 -2.02 -28.05
CA ARG A 353 -6.91 -3.36 -27.47
C ARG A 353 -7.59 -4.41 -28.35
N PRO A 354 -7.17 -5.67 -28.30
CA PRO A 354 -7.75 -6.72 -29.13
C PRO A 354 -9.20 -7.05 -28.76
N GLY A 355 -10.01 -7.45 -29.74
CA GLY A 355 -11.35 -8.00 -29.53
C GLY A 355 -12.43 -7.33 -30.39
N GLY A 356 -12.39 -6.01 -30.59
CA GLY A 356 -13.33 -5.29 -31.45
C GLY A 356 -13.23 -5.71 -32.92
N ASP A 357 -12.04 -6.13 -33.36
CA ASP A 357 -11.77 -6.65 -34.71
C ASP A 357 -12.66 -7.85 -35.08
N LYS A 358 -13.08 -8.65 -34.10
CA LYS A 358 -13.97 -9.80 -34.30
C LYS A 358 -15.31 -9.42 -34.91
N VAL A 359 -15.77 -8.18 -34.72
CA VAL A 359 -17.01 -7.68 -35.32
C VAL A 359 -16.89 -7.64 -36.85
N TYR A 360 -15.74 -7.26 -37.40
CA TYR A 360 -15.50 -7.31 -38.85
C TYR A 360 -15.61 -8.73 -39.39
N ASN A 361 -15.11 -9.72 -38.65
CA ASN A 361 -15.22 -11.12 -39.06
C ASN A 361 -16.68 -11.59 -39.17
N VAL A 362 -17.59 -11.09 -38.32
CA VAL A 362 -19.02 -11.39 -38.44
C VAL A 362 -19.56 -10.84 -39.75
N PHE A 363 -19.24 -9.60 -40.10
CA PHE A 363 -19.79 -8.92 -41.26
C PHE A 363 -19.17 -9.35 -42.60
N ASP A 364 -17.85 -9.56 -42.64
CA ASP A 364 -17.13 -9.83 -43.89
C ASP A 364 -17.07 -11.33 -44.23
N ASN A 365 -17.14 -12.20 -43.21
CA ASN A 365 -17.00 -13.65 -43.39
C ASN A 365 -18.26 -14.43 -43.01
N GLN A 366 -18.77 -14.26 -41.79
CA GLN A 366 -19.87 -15.11 -41.28
C GLN A 366 -21.20 -14.83 -42.00
N LEU A 367 -21.63 -13.55 -42.06
CA LEU A 367 -22.87 -13.17 -42.72
C LEU A 367 -22.87 -13.56 -44.22
N PRO A 368 -21.83 -13.26 -45.02
CA PRO A 368 -21.81 -13.63 -46.43
C PRO A 368 -21.76 -15.14 -46.64
N ALA A 369 -21.08 -15.88 -45.77
CA ALA A 369 -21.10 -17.35 -45.80
C ALA A 369 -22.49 -17.90 -45.46
N ALA A 370 -23.18 -17.33 -44.46
CA ALA A 370 -24.53 -17.72 -44.09
C ALA A 370 -25.55 -17.45 -45.20
N LEU A 371 -25.46 -16.30 -45.87
CA LEU A 371 -26.31 -15.98 -47.04
C LEU A 371 -26.08 -16.96 -48.20
N LYS A 372 -24.83 -17.33 -48.48
CA LYS A 372 -24.51 -18.33 -49.53
C LYS A 372 -25.05 -19.72 -49.20
N ARG A 373 -25.18 -20.08 -47.92
CA ARG A 373 -25.70 -21.40 -47.48
C ARG A 373 -27.21 -21.56 -47.66
N LEU A 374 -27.96 -20.49 -47.90
CA LEU A 374 -29.41 -20.56 -48.12
C LEU A 374 -29.80 -21.31 -49.40
N GLN A 375 -28.86 -21.56 -50.32
CA GLN A 375 -29.06 -22.38 -51.53
C GLN A 375 -30.37 -22.02 -52.28
N PHE A 376 -30.52 -20.74 -52.65
CA PHE A 376 -31.71 -20.24 -53.35
C PHE A 376 -32.06 -21.04 -54.61
N ASP A 377 -31.06 -21.58 -55.31
CA ASP A 377 -31.26 -22.45 -56.48
C ASP A 377 -32.11 -23.70 -56.19
N LYS A 378 -31.98 -24.28 -54.98
CA LYS A 378 -32.79 -25.43 -54.56
C LYS A 378 -34.20 -24.99 -54.17
N HIS A 379 -34.32 -23.86 -53.48
CA HIS A 379 -35.61 -23.26 -53.14
C HIS A 379 -36.40 -22.87 -54.40
N LEU A 380 -35.71 -22.45 -55.46
CA LEU A 380 -36.28 -22.08 -56.76
C LEU A 380 -36.20 -23.23 -57.77
N SER A 381 -36.24 -24.49 -57.30
CA SER A 381 -36.31 -25.66 -58.18
C SER A 381 -37.54 -25.62 -59.08
N MET A 382 -37.43 -26.25 -60.26
CA MET A 382 -38.50 -26.29 -61.26
C MET A 382 -39.84 -26.79 -60.70
N GLU A 383 -39.79 -27.77 -59.82
CA GLU A 383 -40.98 -28.33 -59.17
C GLU A 383 -41.66 -27.31 -58.26
N ASN A 384 -40.88 -26.59 -57.44
CA ASN A 384 -41.41 -25.57 -56.53
C ASN A 384 -41.91 -24.33 -57.29
N VAL A 385 -41.21 -23.90 -58.34
CA VAL A 385 -41.65 -22.80 -59.21
C VAL A 385 -42.96 -23.16 -59.88
N ARG A 386 -43.09 -24.36 -60.47
CA ARG A 386 -44.35 -24.82 -61.07
C ARG A 386 -45.48 -24.77 -60.04
N LYS A 387 -45.26 -25.38 -58.88
CA LYS A 387 -46.26 -25.44 -57.80
C LYS A 387 -46.75 -24.04 -57.40
N LEU A 388 -45.83 -23.14 -57.05
CA LEU A 388 -46.18 -21.80 -56.53
C LEU A 388 -46.79 -20.89 -57.60
N ILE A 389 -46.38 -21.01 -58.86
CA ILE A 389 -47.00 -20.27 -59.97
C ILE A 389 -48.43 -20.77 -60.21
N THR A 390 -48.62 -22.09 -60.33
CA THR A 390 -49.96 -22.67 -60.57
C THR A 390 -50.92 -22.39 -59.40
N GLU A 391 -50.45 -22.47 -58.15
CA GLU A 391 -51.22 -22.11 -56.96
C GLU A 391 -51.55 -20.61 -56.87
N ALA A 392 -50.72 -19.74 -57.45
CA ALA A 392 -50.96 -18.31 -57.49
C ALA A 392 -51.94 -17.91 -58.61
N ASP A 393 -51.92 -18.62 -59.73
CA ASP A 393 -52.83 -18.41 -60.87
C ASP A 393 -54.22 -19.00 -60.63
N GLY A 394 -54.34 -20.06 -59.83
CA GLY A 394 -55.62 -20.69 -59.54
C GLY A 394 -56.28 -21.26 -60.80
N TYR A 395 -57.60 -21.06 -60.95
CA TYR A 395 -58.37 -21.58 -62.09
C TYR A 395 -58.40 -20.63 -63.31
N GLN A 396 -57.86 -19.41 -63.19
CA GLN A 396 -57.87 -18.39 -64.25
C GLN A 396 -56.47 -18.16 -64.82
N PRO A 397 -56.22 -18.46 -66.10
CA PRO A 397 -54.93 -18.19 -66.73
C PRO A 397 -54.73 -16.68 -67.01
N HIS A 398 -53.53 -16.17 -66.72
CA HIS A 398 -53.15 -14.77 -66.99
C HIS A 398 -52.64 -14.56 -68.42
N LEU A 399 -52.94 -13.40 -69.02
CA LEU A 399 -52.57 -13.05 -70.40
C LEU A 399 -51.15 -12.49 -70.57
N ILE A 400 -50.52 -11.98 -69.51
CA ILE A 400 -49.29 -11.17 -69.61
C ILE A 400 -48.16 -11.70 -68.70
N ALA A 401 -48.39 -11.99 -67.41
CA ALA A 401 -47.46 -12.70 -66.50
C ALA A 401 -48.14 -13.04 -65.15
N PRO A 402 -47.78 -14.13 -64.45
CA PRO A 402 -48.34 -14.51 -63.15
C PRO A 402 -47.71 -13.69 -62.00
N GLU A 403 -48.07 -12.41 -61.89
CA GLU A 403 -47.50 -11.46 -60.91
C GLU A 403 -47.53 -11.99 -59.47
N GLN A 404 -48.67 -12.56 -59.07
CA GLN A 404 -48.85 -13.09 -57.72
C GLN A 404 -47.90 -14.26 -57.42
N GLY A 405 -47.55 -15.04 -58.45
CA GLY A 405 -46.60 -16.13 -58.35
C GLY A 405 -45.16 -15.64 -58.16
N TYR A 406 -44.75 -14.61 -58.90
CA TYR A 406 -43.47 -13.92 -58.68
C TYR A 406 -43.36 -13.38 -57.25
N ARG A 407 -44.41 -12.71 -56.77
CA ARG A 407 -44.46 -12.15 -55.41
C ARG A 407 -44.25 -13.24 -54.35
N ARG A 408 -45.00 -14.36 -54.43
CA ARG A 408 -44.86 -15.48 -53.48
C ARG A 408 -43.48 -16.14 -53.51
N LEU A 409 -42.90 -16.32 -54.70
CA LEU A 409 -41.56 -16.91 -54.85
C LEU A 409 -40.47 -16.02 -54.26
N ILE A 410 -40.54 -14.71 -54.50
CA ILE A 410 -39.61 -13.74 -53.94
C ILE A 410 -39.77 -13.67 -52.42
N GLU A 411 -41.01 -13.53 -51.91
CA GLU A 411 -41.30 -13.48 -50.48
C GLU A 411 -40.76 -14.72 -49.74
N SER A 412 -41.04 -15.92 -50.27
CA SER A 412 -40.54 -17.17 -49.70
C SER A 412 -39.02 -17.27 -49.69
N SER A 413 -38.33 -16.60 -50.62
CA SER A 413 -36.87 -16.63 -50.71
C SER A 413 -36.23 -15.58 -49.80
N VAL A 414 -36.73 -14.35 -49.82
CA VAL A 414 -36.19 -13.23 -49.04
C VAL A 414 -36.44 -13.42 -47.54
N ILE A 415 -37.57 -14.01 -47.13
CA ILE A 415 -37.85 -14.24 -45.71
C ILE A 415 -36.85 -15.18 -45.03
N SER A 416 -36.22 -16.09 -45.80
CA SER A 416 -35.17 -17.00 -45.29
C SER A 416 -33.91 -16.26 -44.83
N ILE A 417 -33.69 -15.01 -45.28
CA ILE A 417 -32.57 -14.14 -44.89
C ILE A 417 -32.68 -13.69 -43.42
N LYS A 418 -33.88 -13.72 -42.82
CA LYS A 418 -34.08 -13.37 -41.41
C LYS A 418 -33.19 -14.19 -40.48
N GLY A 419 -33.00 -15.49 -40.75
CA GLY A 419 -32.15 -16.37 -39.95
C GLY A 419 -30.68 -15.91 -39.89
N PRO A 420 -29.98 -15.78 -41.02
CA PRO A 420 -28.62 -15.21 -41.06
C PRO A 420 -28.50 -13.80 -40.47
N ALA A 421 -29.52 -12.96 -40.62
CA ALA A 421 -29.52 -11.61 -40.08
C ALA A 421 -29.60 -11.61 -38.54
N GLU A 422 -30.49 -12.42 -37.98
CA GLU A 422 -30.61 -12.64 -36.52
C GLU A 422 -29.34 -13.27 -35.94
N ALA A 423 -28.77 -14.27 -36.61
CA ALA A 423 -27.51 -14.88 -36.18
C ALA A 423 -26.35 -13.87 -36.13
N SER A 424 -26.35 -12.89 -37.03
CA SER A 424 -25.33 -11.83 -37.05
C SER A 424 -25.50 -10.83 -35.91
N VAL A 425 -26.75 -10.49 -35.56
CA VAL A 425 -27.10 -9.69 -34.37
C VAL A 425 -26.58 -10.38 -33.10
N ASP A 426 -26.86 -11.69 -32.97
CA ASP A 426 -26.47 -12.46 -31.80
C ASP A 426 -24.95 -12.66 -31.68
N ALA A 427 -24.27 -12.86 -32.82
CA ALA A 427 -22.81 -12.97 -32.85
C ALA A 427 -22.12 -11.69 -32.39
N VAL A 428 -22.60 -10.51 -32.80
CA VAL A 428 -22.06 -9.21 -32.34
C VAL A 428 -22.33 -9.00 -30.86
N HIS A 429 -23.54 -9.31 -30.38
CA HIS A 429 -23.87 -9.23 -28.95
C HIS A 429 -22.93 -10.09 -28.08
N ALA A 430 -22.64 -11.32 -28.51
CA ALA A 430 -21.71 -12.19 -27.80
C ALA A 430 -20.28 -11.61 -27.74
N ILE A 431 -19.83 -10.95 -28.81
CA ILE A 431 -18.53 -10.25 -28.83
C ILE A 431 -18.55 -9.07 -27.85
N LEU A 432 -19.60 -8.24 -27.84
CA LEU A 432 -19.70 -7.11 -26.92
C LEU A 432 -19.69 -7.56 -25.45
N LYS A 433 -20.34 -8.68 -25.12
CA LYS A 433 -20.25 -9.30 -23.79
C LYS A 433 -18.83 -9.74 -23.41
N ASP A 434 -18.11 -10.39 -24.32
CA ASP A 434 -16.70 -10.77 -24.11
C ASP A 434 -15.84 -9.53 -23.82
N LEU A 435 -16.09 -8.42 -24.54
CA LEU A 435 -15.38 -7.15 -24.30
C LEU A 435 -15.69 -6.54 -22.93
N VAL A 436 -16.95 -6.59 -22.47
CA VAL A 436 -17.31 -6.15 -21.11
C VAL A 436 -16.54 -6.95 -20.06
N HIS A 437 -16.51 -8.29 -20.17
CA HIS A 437 -15.78 -9.13 -19.21
C HIS A 437 -14.27 -8.83 -19.17
N LYS A 438 -13.66 -8.56 -20.34
CA LYS A 438 -12.25 -8.15 -20.42
C LYS A 438 -12.02 -6.79 -19.77
N ALA A 439 -12.83 -5.78 -20.11
CA ALA A 439 -12.73 -4.45 -19.54
C ALA A 439 -12.90 -4.45 -18.00
N VAL A 440 -13.83 -5.26 -17.48
CA VAL A 440 -13.99 -5.47 -16.02
C VAL A 440 -12.71 -6.07 -15.41
N SER A 441 -12.14 -7.09 -16.07
CA SER A 441 -10.95 -7.80 -15.56
C SER A 441 -9.67 -6.96 -15.60
N GLU A 442 -9.59 -6.01 -16.54
CA GLU A 442 -8.43 -5.13 -16.72
C GLU A 442 -8.51 -3.85 -15.86
N THR A 443 -9.69 -3.52 -15.34
CA THR A 443 -9.87 -2.38 -14.42
C THR A 443 -9.45 -2.78 -13.00
N ALA A 444 -8.30 -2.27 -12.54
CA ALA A 444 -7.69 -2.66 -11.27
C ALA A 444 -8.58 -2.32 -10.06
N GLU A 445 -9.25 -1.18 -10.10
CA GLU A 445 -10.13 -0.70 -9.05
C GLU A 445 -11.36 -1.60 -8.88
N LEU A 446 -11.89 -2.18 -9.96
CA LEU A 446 -12.99 -3.15 -9.87
C LEU A 446 -12.55 -4.47 -9.22
N LYS A 447 -11.25 -4.80 -9.18
CA LYS A 447 -10.76 -5.96 -8.42
C LYS A 447 -10.83 -5.72 -6.91
N GLN A 448 -10.70 -4.47 -6.50
CA GLN A 448 -10.68 -4.05 -5.10
C GLN A 448 -12.08 -3.99 -4.48
N TYR A 449 -13.12 -3.74 -5.28
CA TYR A 449 -14.50 -3.59 -4.83
C TYR A 449 -15.39 -4.66 -5.48
N PRO A 450 -15.50 -5.86 -4.89
CA PRO A 450 -16.23 -6.98 -5.47
C PRO A 450 -17.72 -6.68 -5.73
N SER A 451 -18.39 -5.96 -4.83
CA SER A 451 -19.81 -5.62 -5.01
C SER A 451 -19.99 -4.65 -6.16
N LEU A 452 -19.17 -3.60 -6.26
CA LEU A 452 -19.22 -2.68 -7.41
C LEU A 452 -18.92 -3.41 -8.72
N ARG A 453 -17.97 -4.34 -8.74
CA ARG A 453 -17.65 -5.14 -9.92
C ARG A 453 -18.86 -5.92 -10.45
N VAL A 454 -19.60 -6.56 -9.56
CA VAL A 454 -20.80 -7.33 -9.94
C VAL A 454 -21.88 -6.40 -10.49
N GLU A 455 -22.14 -5.28 -9.81
CA GLU A 455 -23.16 -4.32 -10.22
C GLU A 455 -22.85 -3.66 -11.57
N VAL A 456 -21.60 -3.22 -11.78
CA VAL A 456 -21.16 -2.63 -13.06
C VAL A 456 -21.25 -3.66 -14.19
N SER A 457 -20.81 -4.91 -13.94
CA SER A 457 -20.89 -5.98 -14.94
C SER A 457 -22.34 -6.30 -15.32
N ASN A 458 -23.23 -6.40 -14.33
CA ASN A 458 -24.64 -6.68 -14.57
C ASN A 458 -25.31 -5.55 -15.34
N ALA A 459 -25.08 -4.30 -14.94
CA ALA A 459 -25.65 -3.14 -15.62
C ALA A 459 -25.19 -3.03 -17.08
N ALA A 460 -23.90 -3.27 -17.35
CA ALA A 460 -23.38 -3.29 -18.71
C ALA A 460 -24.03 -4.40 -19.56
N ILE A 461 -24.16 -5.61 -19.02
CA ILE A 461 -24.79 -6.75 -19.71
C ILE A 461 -26.27 -6.48 -19.99
N GLU A 462 -27.01 -5.92 -19.03
CA GLU A 462 -28.42 -5.58 -19.19
C GLU A 462 -28.63 -4.49 -20.27
N SER A 463 -27.76 -3.49 -20.33
CA SER A 463 -27.77 -2.51 -21.43
C SER A 463 -27.51 -3.17 -22.78
N LEU A 464 -26.56 -4.10 -22.89
CA LEU A 464 -26.30 -4.82 -24.13
C LEU A 464 -27.49 -5.69 -24.58
N GLU A 465 -28.22 -6.33 -23.66
CA GLU A 465 -29.43 -7.10 -24.02
C GLU A 465 -30.50 -6.20 -24.66
N ARG A 466 -30.74 -5.02 -24.09
CA ARG A 466 -31.72 -4.06 -24.65
C ARG A 466 -31.30 -3.59 -26.05
N MET A 467 -30.01 -3.27 -26.23
CA MET A 467 -29.46 -2.88 -27.53
C MET A 467 -29.56 -4.01 -28.56
N ARG A 468 -29.35 -5.26 -28.15
CA ARG A 468 -29.52 -6.44 -29.00
C ARG A 468 -30.97 -6.57 -29.46
N ASP A 469 -31.94 -6.46 -28.56
CA ASP A 469 -33.37 -6.58 -28.91
C ASP A 469 -33.82 -5.49 -29.90
N GLU A 470 -33.38 -4.24 -29.67
CA GLU A 470 -33.62 -3.13 -30.61
C GLU A 470 -32.97 -3.38 -31.97
N SER A 471 -31.72 -3.84 -31.97
CA SER A 471 -31.00 -4.17 -33.20
C SER A 471 -31.65 -5.33 -33.96
N LYS A 472 -32.14 -6.35 -33.26
CA LYS A 472 -32.85 -7.49 -33.85
C LYS A 472 -34.11 -7.00 -34.55
N LYS A 473 -34.92 -6.18 -33.88
CA LYS A 473 -36.12 -5.59 -34.45
C LYS A 473 -35.79 -4.77 -35.71
N ALA A 474 -34.82 -3.85 -35.64
CA ALA A 474 -34.44 -3.01 -36.76
C ALA A 474 -33.88 -3.82 -37.95
N THR A 475 -33.05 -4.81 -37.67
CA THR A 475 -32.43 -5.67 -38.70
C THR A 475 -33.46 -6.55 -39.40
N LEU A 476 -34.40 -7.15 -38.66
CA LEU A 476 -35.47 -7.95 -39.26
C LEU A 476 -36.46 -7.10 -40.06
N GLN A 477 -36.73 -5.87 -39.60
CA GLN A 477 -37.54 -4.91 -40.36
C GLN A 477 -36.95 -4.58 -41.73
N LEU A 478 -35.61 -4.47 -41.85
CA LEU A 478 -34.97 -4.28 -43.16
C LEU A 478 -35.30 -5.42 -44.13
N VAL A 479 -35.31 -6.67 -43.66
CA VAL A 479 -35.66 -7.82 -44.48
C VAL A 479 -37.15 -7.81 -44.85
N GLU A 480 -38.02 -7.43 -43.89
CA GLU A 480 -39.47 -7.31 -44.15
C GLU A 480 -39.80 -6.22 -45.17
N MET A 481 -39.07 -5.10 -45.15
CA MET A 481 -39.23 -4.02 -46.12
C MET A 481 -38.96 -4.51 -47.54
N GLU A 482 -37.90 -5.30 -47.75
CA GLU A 482 -37.56 -5.89 -49.05
C GLU A 482 -38.62 -6.91 -49.53
N CYS A 483 -39.32 -7.60 -48.62
CA CYS A 483 -40.44 -8.48 -48.97
C CYS A 483 -41.74 -7.72 -49.31
N SER A 484 -41.96 -6.56 -48.69
CA SER A 484 -43.28 -5.92 -48.67
C SER A 484 -43.64 -5.17 -49.95
N TYR A 485 -42.64 -4.72 -50.71
CA TYR A 485 -42.88 -3.94 -51.92
C TYR A 485 -41.87 -4.25 -53.03
N LEU A 486 -42.38 -4.79 -54.14
CA LEU A 486 -41.61 -4.94 -55.37
C LEU A 486 -41.82 -3.70 -56.24
N THR A 487 -40.72 -3.12 -56.72
CA THR A 487 -40.79 -1.93 -57.57
C THR A 487 -41.39 -2.26 -58.93
N VAL A 488 -42.14 -1.31 -59.51
CA VAL A 488 -42.69 -1.46 -60.87
C VAL A 488 -41.59 -1.70 -61.91
N ASP A 489 -40.40 -1.16 -61.67
CA ASP A 489 -39.23 -1.36 -62.53
C ASP A 489 -38.75 -2.82 -62.58
N PHE A 490 -38.94 -3.60 -61.51
CA PHE A 490 -38.68 -5.04 -61.55
C PHE A 490 -39.54 -5.72 -62.62
N PHE A 491 -40.86 -5.46 -62.60
CA PHE A 491 -41.80 -6.04 -63.56
C PHE A 491 -41.60 -5.53 -64.99
N ARG A 492 -41.21 -4.26 -65.17
CA ARG A 492 -40.91 -3.69 -66.50
C ARG A 492 -39.67 -4.29 -67.15
N LYS A 493 -38.70 -4.73 -66.34
CA LYS A 493 -37.45 -5.36 -66.80
C LYS A 493 -37.59 -6.86 -67.04
N LEU A 494 -38.74 -7.46 -66.68
CA LEU A 494 -39.03 -8.83 -67.08
C LEU A 494 -39.04 -8.88 -68.61
N PRO A 495 -38.32 -9.82 -69.23
CA PRO A 495 -38.28 -9.89 -70.67
C PRO A 495 -39.71 -10.05 -71.23
N GLN A 496 -40.11 -9.15 -72.12
CA GLN A 496 -41.38 -9.27 -72.84
C GLN A 496 -41.24 -10.40 -73.86
N ASP A 497 -42.17 -11.35 -73.88
CA ASP A 497 -42.25 -12.40 -74.89
C ASP A 497 -42.62 -11.78 -76.24
N ILE A 498 -41.63 -11.20 -76.91
CA ILE A 498 -41.74 -10.78 -78.31
C ILE A 498 -40.59 -11.43 -79.07
N GLU A 499 -40.63 -12.76 -79.21
CA GLU A 499 -39.99 -13.43 -80.34
C GLU A 499 -40.97 -14.37 -81.05
N LYS A 500 -41.54 -13.82 -82.12
CA LYS A 500 -41.68 -14.41 -83.47
C LYS A 500 -42.19 -15.87 -83.57
N GLY A 501 -43.47 -16.00 -83.95
CA GLY A 501 -43.90 -17.01 -84.93
C GLY A 501 -44.21 -18.43 -84.43
N GLY A 502 -44.98 -18.58 -83.35
CA GLY A 502 -45.54 -19.88 -82.96
C GLY A 502 -46.80 -20.25 -83.76
N ASN A 503 -46.82 -21.47 -84.33
CA ASN A 503 -47.96 -22.03 -85.07
C ASN A 503 -49.27 -22.02 -84.23
N PRO A 504 -50.46 -21.84 -84.84
CA PRO A 504 -51.74 -21.65 -84.14
C PRO A 504 -52.28 -22.91 -83.42
N THR A 505 -51.53 -24.01 -83.41
CA THR A 505 -51.99 -25.32 -82.92
C THR A 505 -51.49 -25.68 -81.52
N HIS A 506 -50.69 -24.84 -80.86
CA HIS A 506 -50.29 -25.09 -79.48
C HIS A 506 -51.41 -24.72 -78.49
N SER A 507 -51.85 -25.72 -77.73
CA SER A 507 -52.86 -25.60 -76.67
C SER A 507 -52.49 -24.51 -75.66
N ILE A 508 -53.48 -23.81 -75.11
CA ILE A 508 -53.30 -22.85 -73.99
C ILE A 508 -52.57 -23.51 -72.80
N PHE A 509 -52.63 -24.85 -72.69
CA PHE A 509 -51.89 -25.63 -71.68
C PHE A 509 -50.37 -25.72 -71.91
N ASP A 510 -49.85 -25.45 -73.12
CA ASP A 510 -48.40 -25.42 -73.41
C ASP A 510 -47.72 -24.10 -72.98
N ARG A 511 -48.47 -23.14 -72.42
CA ARG A 511 -47.96 -21.81 -72.04
C ARG A 511 -47.01 -21.85 -70.82
N TYR A 512 -47.11 -22.88 -69.96
CA TYR A 512 -46.13 -23.16 -68.89
C TYR A 512 -45.12 -24.24 -69.30
N ASN A 513 -44.60 -24.15 -70.53
CA ASN A 513 -43.51 -25.04 -70.92
C ASN A 513 -42.33 -24.86 -69.96
N ASP A 514 -41.52 -25.90 -69.81
CA ASP A 514 -40.41 -25.95 -68.85
C ASP A 514 -39.41 -24.79 -68.99
N SER A 515 -39.24 -24.22 -70.19
CA SER A 515 -38.41 -23.03 -70.44
C SER A 515 -39.00 -21.74 -69.86
N TYR A 516 -40.32 -21.56 -69.87
CA TYR A 516 -40.99 -20.39 -69.29
C TYR A 516 -40.84 -20.38 -67.76
N LEU A 517 -41.13 -21.52 -67.12
CA LEU A 517 -40.95 -21.67 -65.67
C LEU A 517 -39.47 -21.54 -65.24
N ARG A 518 -38.52 -22.04 -66.05
CA ARG A 518 -37.08 -21.84 -65.81
C ARG A 518 -36.71 -20.36 -65.83
N ARG A 519 -37.29 -19.58 -66.76
CA ARG A 519 -37.07 -18.14 -66.88
C ARG A 519 -37.60 -17.38 -65.67
N ILE A 520 -38.80 -17.74 -65.18
CA ILE A 520 -39.35 -17.20 -63.94
C ILE A 520 -38.38 -17.43 -62.78
N GLY A 521 -37.93 -18.68 -62.59
CA GLY A 521 -36.97 -19.03 -61.55
C GLY A 521 -35.68 -18.23 -61.64
N SER A 522 -35.12 -18.06 -62.84
CA SER A 522 -33.91 -17.26 -63.09
C SER A 522 -34.11 -15.77 -62.77
N ASN A 523 -35.25 -15.19 -63.17
CA ASN A 523 -35.58 -13.79 -62.88
C ASN A 523 -35.76 -13.54 -61.38
N VAL A 524 -36.46 -14.44 -60.68
CA VAL A 524 -36.61 -14.40 -59.21
C VAL A 524 -35.25 -14.51 -58.54
N LEU A 525 -34.41 -15.48 -58.96
CA LEU A 525 -33.07 -15.67 -58.41
C LEU A 525 -32.20 -14.42 -58.60
N SER A 526 -32.26 -13.78 -59.77
CA SER A 526 -31.54 -12.53 -60.04
C SER A 526 -31.97 -11.42 -59.09
N TYR A 527 -33.27 -11.26 -58.85
CA TYR A 527 -33.80 -10.27 -57.91
C TYR A 527 -33.40 -10.58 -56.46
N VAL A 528 -33.55 -11.84 -56.02
CA VAL A 528 -33.16 -12.27 -54.67
C VAL A 528 -31.65 -12.04 -54.45
N ASN A 529 -30.81 -12.31 -55.44
CA ASN A 529 -29.38 -12.04 -55.36
C ASN A 529 -29.06 -10.54 -55.24
N MET A 530 -29.80 -9.68 -55.96
CA MET A 530 -29.69 -8.23 -55.81
C MET A 530 -30.08 -7.76 -54.40
N VAL A 531 -31.20 -8.26 -53.87
CA VAL A 531 -31.65 -7.97 -52.49
C VAL A 531 -30.62 -8.46 -51.47
N CYS A 532 -30.09 -9.67 -51.62
CA CYS A 532 -29.00 -10.19 -50.79
C CYS A 532 -27.76 -9.29 -50.81
N ALA A 533 -27.39 -8.75 -51.98
CA ALA A 533 -26.26 -7.82 -52.09
C ALA A 533 -26.54 -6.49 -51.38
N SER A 534 -27.76 -5.98 -51.44
CA SER A 534 -28.20 -4.79 -50.69
C SER A 534 -28.15 -5.06 -49.17
N LEU A 535 -28.82 -6.12 -48.71
CA LEU A 535 -28.92 -6.49 -47.30
C LEU A 535 -27.56 -6.83 -46.68
N ARG A 536 -26.62 -7.40 -47.45
CA ARG A 536 -25.22 -7.62 -47.01
C ARG A 536 -24.55 -6.33 -46.53
N ASN A 537 -24.95 -5.18 -47.07
CA ASN A 537 -24.41 -3.87 -46.66
C ASN A 537 -25.29 -3.18 -45.61
N SER A 538 -26.61 -3.34 -45.68
CA SER A 538 -27.56 -2.68 -44.78
C SER A 538 -27.65 -3.32 -43.39
N ILE A 539 -27.55 -4.66 -43.30
CA ILE A 539 -27.60 -5.40 -42.03
C ILE A 539 -26.44 -4.98 -41.10
N PRO A 540 -25.16 -5.01 -41.51
CA PRO A 540 -24.06 -4.53 -40.67
C PRO A 540 -24.25 -3.09 -40.18
N LYS A 541 -24.76 -2.20 -41.03
CA LYS A 541 -25.03 -0.80 -40.65
C LYS A 541 -26.08 -0.69 -39.55
N SER A 542 -27.16 -1.47 -39.65
CA SER A 542 -28.18 -1.54 -38.59
C SER A 542 -27.61 -2.05 -37.28
N ILE A 543 -26.83 -3.14 -37.32
CA ILE A 543 -26.20 -3.73 -36.14
C ILE A 543 -25.21 -2.75 -35.49
N VAL A 544 -24.37 -2.10 -36.28
CA VAL A 544 -23.41 -1.11 -35.78
C VAL A 544 -24.14 0.08 -35.17
N TYR A 545 -25.21 0.58 -35.81
CA TYR A 545 -25.96 1.72 -35.31
C TYR A 545 -26.66 1.42 -33.99
N CYS A 546 -27.37 0.29 -33.90
CA CYS A 546 -28.21 -0.05 -32.75
C CYS A 546 -27.42 -0.71 -31.59
N GLN A 547 -26.35 -1.45 -31.88
CA GLN A 547 -25.56 -2.14 -30.83
C GLN A 547 -24.22 -1.48 -30.61
N VAL A 548 -23.33 -1.50 -31.59
CA VAL A 548 -21.92 -1.16 -31.38
C VAL A 548 -21.76 0.31 -30.97
N ARG A 549 -22.41 1.21 -31.71
CA ARG A 549 -22.36 2.65 -31.46
C ARG A 549 -23.05 3.04 -30.16
N GLU A 550 -24.21 2.44 -29.86
CA GLU A 550 -24.93 2.71 -28.62
C GLU A 550 -24.18 2.12 -27.41
N ALA A 551 -23.64 0.91 -27.49
CA ALA A 551 -22.78 0.33 -26.47
C ALA A 551 -21.56 1.22 -26.19
N LYS A 552 -20.96 1.84 -27.21
CA LYS A 552 -19.87 2.81 -27.01
C LYS A 552 -20.32 4.07 -26.26
N ARG A 553 -21.57 4.50 -26.45
CA ARG A 553 -22.06 5.80 -26.01
C ARG A 553 -22.69 5.76 -24.62
N SER A 554 -23.52 4.76 -24.35
CA SER A 554 -24.53 4.79 -23.28
C SER A 554 -24.57 3.52 -22.42
N LEU A 555 -23.49 2.72 -22.42
CA LEU A 555 -23.42 1.44 -21.71
C LEU A 555 -23.86 1.51 -20.24
N LEU A 556 -23.39 2.53 -19.52
CA LEU A 556 -23.65 2.74 -18.10
C LEU A 556 -24.61 3.89 -17.78
N ASP A 557 -25.27 4.50 -18.78
CA ASP A 557 -26.13 5.68 -18.54
C ASP A 557 -27.27 5.37 -17.56
N HIS A 558 -27.89 4.19 -17.68
CA HIS A 558 -28.94 3.73 -16.77
C HIS A 558 -28.39 3.47 -15.36
N PHE A 559 -27.19 2.90 -15.27
CA PHE A 559 -26.52 2.68 -14.00
C PHE A 559 -26.23 3.99 -13.28
N PHE A 560 -25.75 5.02 -14.01
CA PHE A 560 -25.52 6.34 -13.45
C PHE A 560 -26.81 7.02 -12.96
N ALA A 561 -27.92 6.86 -13.69
CA ALA A 561 -29.22 7.36 -13.26
C ALA A 561 -29.71 6.69 -11.96
N GLU A 562 -29.48 5.39 -11.79
CA GLU A 562 -29.80 4.65 -10.55
C GLU A 562 -28.85 5.00 -9.40
N LEU A 563 -27.56 5.19 -9.69
CA LEU A 563 -26.56 5.63 -8.72
C LEU A 563 -26.91 6.98 -8.07
N GLY A 564 -27.41 7.93 -8.87
CA GLY A 564 -27.84 9.24 -8.37
C GLY A 564 -29.01 9.19 -7.38
N LYS A 565 -29.76 8.08 -7.34
CA LYS A 565 -30.88 7.88 -6.40
C LYS A 565 -30.46 7.18 -5.10
N LYS A 566 -29.23 6.63 -5.03
CA LYS A 566 -28.77 5.83 -3.88
C LYS A 566 -28.33 6.73 -2.72
N GLU A 567 -28.64 6.29 -1.51
CA GLU A 567 -28.19 6.94 -0.28
C GLU A 567 -26.73 6.57 0.06
N GLY A 568 -26.07 7.37 0.91
CA GLY A 568 -24.66 7.15 1.29
C GLY A 568 -24.35 5.79 1.93
N SER A 569 -25.34 5.16 2.57
CA SER A 569 -25.24 3.80 3.11
C SER A 569 -25.18 2.74 2.00
N GLN A 570 -25.99 2.90 0.95
CA GLN A 570 -26.04 2.03 -0.21
C GLN A 570 -24.79 2.20 -1.08
N LEU A 571 -24.31 3.43 -1.25
CA LEU A 571 -23.03 3.71 -1.93
C LEU A 571 -21.86 3.07 -1.18
N GLY A 572 -21.88 3.09 0.15
CA GLY A 572 -20.87 2.44 0.98
C GLY A 572 -20.81 0.92 0.78
N ARG A 573 -21.96 0.26 0.53
CA ARG A 573 -22.00 -1.19 0.26
C ARG A 573 -21.37 -1.57 -1.07
N LEU A 574 -21.35 -0.65 -2.05
CA LEU A 574 -20.69 -0.88 -3.33
C LEU A 574 -19.16 -0.81 -3.20
N LEU A 575 -18.66 -0.03 -2.24
CA LEU A 575 -17.23 0.14 -1.95
C LEU A 575 -16.80 -0.79 -0.81
N ASP A 576 -17.15 -2.07 -0.94
CA ASP A 576 -16.86 -3.13 0.03
C ASP A 576 -15.38 -3.57 -0.05
N GLU A 577 -14.51 -2.73 0.49
CA GLU A 577 -13.09 -3.07 0.65
C GLU A 577 -12.88 -4.12 1.75
N ASP A 578 -11.94 -5.04 1.51
CA ASP A 578 -11.44 -5.96 2.53
C ASP A 578 -10.93 -5.18 3.76
N PRO A 579 -11.49 -5.43 4.97
CA PRO A 579 -11.04 -4.76 6.20
C PRO A 579 -9.52 -4.85 6.43
N ALA A 580 -8.87 -5.94 6.00
CA ALA A 580 -7.42 -6.08 6.11
C ALA A 580 -6.68 -5.08 5.22
N ILE A 581 -7.17 -4.84 4.00
CA ILE A 581 -6.62 -3.84 3.08
C ILE A 581 -6.84 -2.43 3.64
N MET A 582 -8.03 -2.14 4.18
CA MET A 582 -8.34 -0.86 4.80
C MET A 582 -7.41 -0.57 5.99
N GLN A 583 -7.25 -1.54 6.91
CA GLN A 583 -6.36 -1.40 8.06
C GLN A 583 -4.90 -1.24 7.64
N ARG A 584 -4.44 -2.02 6.65
CA ARG A 584 -3.09 -1.88 6.10
C ARG A 584 -2.86 -0.50 5.48
N ARG A 585 -3.80 0.02 4.69
CA ARG A 585 -3.72 1.38 4.13
C ARG A 585 -3.62 2.43 5.22
N LEU A 586 -4.45 2.34 6.27
CA LEU A 586 -4.42 3.28 7.39
C LEU A 586 -3.09 3.23 8.14
N SER A 587 -2.54 2.03 8.36
CA SER A 587 -1.24 1.83 8.98
C SER A 587 -0.11 2.46 8.16
N LEU A 588 -0.06 2.17 6.84
CA LEU A 588 0.92 2.75 5.93
C LEU A 588 0.82 4.27 5.81
N ALA A 589 -0.41 4.82 5.78
CA ALA A 589 -0.63 6.26 5.72
C ALA A 589 -0.10 6.98 6.97
N LYS A 590 -0.36 6.43 8.17
CA LYS A 590 0.20 6.95 9.43
C LYS A 590 1.72 6.88 9.43
N ARG A 591 2.30 5.78 8.94
CA ARG A 591 3.76 5.63 8.83
C ARG A 591 4.34 6.65 7.85
N LEU A 592 3.72 6.86 6.68
CA LEU A 592 4.14 7.85 5.70
C LEU A 592 4.14 9.27 6.27
N GLU A 593 3.10 9.63 7.04
CA GLU A 593 3.01 10.93 7.70
C GLU A 593 4.18 11.15 8.67
N LEU A 594 4.54 10.13 9.47
CA LEU A 594 5.71 10.20 10.33
C LEU A 594 7.01 10.40 9.55
N TYR A 595 7.22 9.67 8.46
CA TYR A 595 8.44 9.83 7.67
C TYR A 595 8.52 11.20 6.99
N ARG A 596 7.39 11.78 6.56
CA ARG A 596 7.34 13.17 6.04
C ARG A 596 7.61 14.21 7.13
N ALA A 597 7.08 14.02 8.33
CA ALA A 597 7.42 14.85 9.48
C ALA A 597 8.92 14.74 9.80
N ALA A 598 9.48 13.52 9.75
CA ALA A 598 10.89 13.27 9.96
C ALA A 598 11.80 13.94 8.92
N GLN A 599 11.41 13.87 7.64
CA GLN A 599 12.10 14.56 6.54
C GLN A 599 12.13 16.08 6.79
N THR A 600 10.98 16.68 7.12
CA THR A 600 10.86 18.12 7.41
C THR A 600 11.75 18.52 8.58
N GLU A 601 11.78 17.72 9.64
CA GLU A 601 12.62 17.94 10.82
C GLU A 601 14.11 17.90 10.47
N ILE A 602 14.56 16.92 9.69
CA ILE A 602 15.97 16.80 9.30
C ILE A 602 16.39 17.93 8.37
N ASP A 603 15.54 18.29 7.40
CA ASP A 603 15.85 19.39 6.48
C ASP A 603 15.97 20.71 7.24
N SER A 604 15.08 20.97 8.21
CA SER A 604 15.15 22.19 9.03
C SER A 604 16.51 22.40 9.73
N VAL A 605 17.21 21.31 10.08
CA VAL A 605 18.51 21.36 10.76
C VAL A 605 19.68 21.26 9.77
N ALA A 606 19.50 20.61 8.63
CA ALA A 606 20.52 20.53 7.57
C ALA A 606 20.79 21.90 6.90
N TRP A 607 19.76 22.75 6.80
CA TRP A 607 19.85 24.09 6.19
C TRP A 607 20.24 25.21 7.16
N SER A 608 20.19 24.97 8.47
CA SER A 608 20.75 25.89 9.47
C SER A 608 22.28 25.79 9.53
N LYS A 609 22.95 26.34 8.52
CA LYS A 609 24.41 26.53 8.51
C LYS A 609 24.82 27.78 9.28
#